data_AF-A0A3R5QVN7-F1
#
_entry.id   AF-A0A3R5QVN7-F1
#
_cell.length_a   1.000
_cell.length_b   1.000
_cell.length_c   1.000
_cell.angle_alpha   90.00
_cell.angle_beta   90.00
_cell.angle_gamma   90.00
#
_symmetry.space_group_name_H-M   'P 1'
#
loop_
_entity.id
_entity.type
_entity.pdbx_description
1 polymer ?
#
loop_
_entity_poly.entity_id
_entity_poly.type
_entity_poly.pdbx_seq_one_letter_code
_entity_poly.pdbx_strand_id
1 'polypeptide(L)'
;MEDSRERGCLITGYLILSFIGGILSALSYPTTKLSQNLAPEIAKQFPLSNTAIIISTILGILTLIAVIGVFAWNKIAMYAFIVLAIIKNIVAFVSSGFTLGNSIWAVISIGIPALIAYTLIKRMSEEQVDENI
;
A
#
# COMPACT_ATOMS: atom_id res chain seq x y z
N MET A 1 1.49 22.19 -23.97
CA MET A 1 2.23 21.00 -23.51
C MET A 1 1.19 20.11 -22.87
N GLU A 2 0.74 19.11 -23.61
CA GLU A 2 -0.20 18.11 -23.11
C GLU A 2 0.59 17.22 -22.15
N ASP A 3 0.18 17.17 -20.89
CA ASP A 3 0.80 16.35 -19.85
C ASP A 3 0.60 14.88 -20.26
N SER A 4 1.54 14.31 -21.05
CA SER A 4 1.44 12.97 -21.66
C SER A 4 1.43 11.82 -20.65
N ARG A 5 1.53 12.17 -19.36
CA ARG A 5 1.63 11.26 -18.23
C ARG A 5 0.26 10.72 -17.82
N GLU A 6 -0.35 9.97 -18.73
CA GLU A 6 -1.54 9.19 -18.44
C GLU A 6 -1.15 7.86 -17.78
N ARG A 7 -1.81 7.51 -16.67
CA ARG A 7 -1.58 6.26 -15.93
C ARG A 7 -2.53 5.13 -16.35
N GLY A 8 -3.59 5.46 -17.10
CA GLY A 8 -4.69 4.53 -17.39
C GLY A 8 -5.63 4.35 -16.20
N CYS A 9 -6.92 4.13 -16.48
CA CYS A 9 -7.99 4.09 -15.46
C CYS A 9 -7.76 3.02 -14.39
N LEU A 10 -7.31 1.81 -14.78
CA LEU A 10 -7.12 0.69 -13.85
C LEU A 10 -5.98 0.95 -12.84
N ILE A 11 -4.86 1.52 -13.30
CA ILE A 11 -3.74 1.86 -12.41
C ILE A 11 -4.16 2.96 -11.45
N THR A 12 -4.83 4.00 -11.94
CA THR A 12 -5.36 5.07 -11.09
C THR A 12 -6.35 4.54 -10.06
N GLY A 13 -7.29 3.68 -10.47
CA GLY A 13 -8.24 3.04 -9.57
C GLY A 13 -7.56 2.20 -8.49
N TYR A 14 -6.55 1.40 -8.85
CA TYR A 14 -5.78 0.62 -7.88
C TYR A 14 -5.00 1.51 -6.89
N LEU A 15 -4.40 2.60 -7.37
CA LEU A 15 -3.70 3.56 -6.52
C LEU A 15 -4.65 4.25 -5.55
N ILE A 16 -5.86 4.62 -5.99
CA ILE A 16 -6.91 5.19 -5.12
C ILE A 16 -7.33 4.17 -4.05
N LEU A 17 -7.57 2.91 -4.43
CA LEU A 17 -7.90 1.85 -3.46
C LEU A 17 -6.76 1.63 -2.45
N SER A 18 -5.51 1.65 -2.92
CA SER A 18 -4.33 1.55 -2.08
C SER A 18 -4.18 2.75 -1.14
N PHE A 19 -4.55 3.95 -1.60
CA PHE A 19 -4.59 5.16 -0.80
C PHE A 19 -5.63 5.06 0.32
N ILE A 20 -6.87 4.68 -0.02
CA ILE A 20 -7.95 4.47 0.95
C ILE A 20 -7.54 3.42 2.00
N GLY A 21 -7.00 2.28 1.55
CA GLY A 21 -6.49 1.24 2.45
C GLY A 21 -5.38 1.77 3.37
N GLY A 22 -4.47 2.60 2.84
CA GLY A 22 -3.44 3.28 3.62
C GLY A 22 -4.01 4.20 4.71
N ILE A 23 -5.07 4.97 4.41
CA ILE A 23 -5.75 5.82 5.38
C ILE A 23 -6.35 4.97 6.51
N LEU A 24 -7.09 3.91 6.16
CA LEU A 24 -7.72 3.04 7.14
C LEU A 24 -6.68 2.40 8.08
N SER A 25 -5.56 1.94 7.52
CA SER A 25 -4.45 1.41 8.32
C SER A 25 -3.80 2.48 9.20
N ALA A 26 -3.55 3.69 8.68
CA ALA A 26 -2.97 4.79 9.45
C ALA A 26 -3.87 5.26 10.60
N LEU A 27 -5.19 5.16 10.44
CA LEU A 27 -6.16 5.50 11.47
C LEU A 27 -6.41 4.37 12.47
N SER A 28 -5.82 3.18 12.28
CA SER A 28 -6.08 2.02 13.15
C SER A 28 -5.71 2.27 14.62
N TYR A 29 -4.59 2.93 14.91
CA TYR A 29 -4.21 3.27 16.29
C TYR A 29 -5.18 4.23 16.99
N PRO A 30 -5.47 5.44 16.45
CA PRO A 30 -6.37 6.39 17.12
C PRO A 30 -7.81 5.85 17.21
N THR A 31 -8.30 5.15 16.19
CA THR A 31 -9.64 4.55 16.22
C THR A 31 -9.75 3.44 17.26
N THR A 32 -8.72 2.61 17.41
CA THR A 32 -8.71 1.56 18.45
C THR A 32 -8.63 2.17 19.86
N LYS A 33 -7.81 3.20 20.07
CA LYS A 33 -7.76 3.92 21.35
C LYS A 33 -9.09 4.59 21.69
N LEU A 34 -9.75 5.19 20.71
CA LEU A 34 -11.06 5.79 20.88
C LEU A 34 -12.11 4.73 21.26
N SER A 35 -12.12 3.59 20.57
CA SER A 35 -13.03 2.47 20.87
C SER A 35 -12.81 1.90 22.28
N GLN A 36 -11.56 1.75 22.71
CA GLN A 36 -11.22 1.31 24.07
C GLN A 36 -11.74 2.26 25.16
N ASN A 37 -11.79 3.56 24.88
CA ASN A 37 -12.29 4.57 25.82
C ASN A 37 -13.82 4.69 25.81
N LEU A 38 -14.46 4.59 24.65
CA LEU A 38 -15.91 4.77 24.50
C LEU A 38 -16.71 3.50 24.82
N ALA A 39 -16.16 2.32 24.52
CA ALA A 39 -16.84 1.03 24.68
C ALA A 39 -15.86 -0.04 25.21
N PRO A 40 -15.40 0.08 26.46
CA PRO A 40 -14.37 -0.79 27.03
C PRO A 40 -14.80 -2.27 27.12
N GLU A 41 -16.10 -2.56 27.23
CA GLU A 41 -16.60 -3.94 27.26
C GLU A 41 -16.49 -4.65 25.90
N ILE A 42 -16.74 -3.94 24.81
CA ILE A 42 -16.61 -4.46 23.44
C ILE A 42 -15.13 -4.63 23.08
N ALA A 43 -14.29 -3.67 23.48
CA ALA A 43 -12.85 -3.74 23.25
C ALA A 43 -12.17 -4.92 23.98
N LYS A 44 -12.73 -5.36 25.11
CA LYS A 44 -12.28 -6.56 25.84
C LYS A 44 -12.65 -7.88 25.14
N GLN A 45 -13.75 -7.90 24.37
CA GLN A 45 -14.16 -9.09 23.60
C GLN A 45 -13.31 -9.32 22.35
N PHE A 46 -12.78 -8.24 21.76
CA PHE A 46 -11.89 -8.30 20.60
C PHE A 46 -10.52 -7.69 20.94
N PRO A 47 -9.70 -8.37 21.76
CA PRO A 47 -8.39 -7.85 22.13
C PRO A 47 -7.46 -7.86 20.91
N LEU A 48 -7.32 -6.70 20.26
CA LEU A 48 -6.28 -6.51 19.25
C LEU A 48 -4.91 -6.33 19.93
N SER A 49 -3.90 -7.02 19.42
CA SER A 49 -2.51 -6.84 19.85
C SER A 49 -2.05 -5.40 19.59
N ASN A 50 -1.64 -4.69 20.64
CA ASN A 50 -1.09 -3.33 20.53
C ASN A 50 0.06 -3.25 19.52
N THR A 51 0.90 -4.28 19.45
CA THR A 51 2.01 -4.37 18.49
C THR A 51 1.49 -4.44 17.05
N ALA A 52 0.43 -5.23 16.80
CA ALA A 52 -0.16 -5.34 15.46
C ALA A 52 -0.80 -4.02 15.01
N ILE A 53 -1.45 -3.30 15.92
CA ILE A 53 -2.04 -1.98 15.64
C ILE A 53 -0.96 -0.96 15.27
N ILE A 54 0.14 -0.93 16.02
CA ILE A 54 1.27 -0.03 15.76
C ILE A 54 1.90 -0.34 14.40
N ILE A 55 2.19 -1.62 14.12
CA ILE A 55 2.76 -2.04 12.83
C ILE A 55 1.82 -1.67 11.66
N SER A 56 0.52 -1.96 11.79
CA SER A 56 -0.49 -1.59 10.79
C SER A 56 -0.51 -0.08 10.53
N THR A 57 -0.44 0.73 11.60
CA THR A 57 -0.41 2.19 11.50
C THR A 57 0.82 2.69 10.73
N ILE A 58 2.00 2.19 11.08
CA ILE A 58 3.26 2.56 10.41
C ILE A 58 3.22 2.17 8.93
N LEU A 59 2.81 0.93 8.62
CA LEU A 59 2.68 0.46 7.25
C LEU A 59 1.65 1.26 6.46
N GLY A 60 0.55 1.68 7.10
CA GLY A 60 -0.45 2.57 6.52
C GLY A 60 0.15 3.90 6.09
N ILE A 61 0.87 4.58 6.99
CA ILE A 61 1.54 5.85 6.71
C ILE A 61 2.55 5.71 5.58
N LEU A 62 3.41 4.69 5.63
CA LEU A 62 4.40 4.44 4.57
C LEU A 62 3.73 4.17 3.21
N THR A 63 2.60 3.47 3.21
CA THR A 63 1.81 3.23 1.99
C THR A 63 1.28 4.53 1.41
N LEU A 64 0.77 5.44 2.26
CA LEU A 64 0.29 6.74 1.80
C LEU A 64 1.41 7.55 1.17
N ILE A 65 2.57 7.62 1.82
CA ILE A 65 3.76 8.33 1.30
C ILE A 65 4.17 7.74 -0.05
N ALA A 66 4.24 6.41 -0.16
CA ALA A 66 4.60 5.74 -1.41
C ALA A 66 3.57 6.02 -2.52
N VAL A 67 2.27 5.90 -2.24
CA VAL A 67 1.20 6.14 -3.22
C VAL A 67 1.21 7.60 -3.68
N ILE A 68 1.36 8.57 -2.78
CA ILE A 68 1.50 9.99 -3.14
C ILE A 68 2.73 10.19 -4.03
N GLY A 69 3.86 9.57 -3.70
CA GLY A 69 5.06 9.62 -4.52
C GLY A 69 4.86 8.99 -5.91
N VAL A 70 4.08 7.91 -6.03
CA VAL A 70 3.68 7.32 -7.32
C VAL A 70 2.80 8.29 -8.10
N PHE A 71 1.84 8.97 -7.44
CA PHE A 71 1.04 10.05 -8.02
C PHE A 71 1.87 11.29 -8.42
N ALA A 72 3.07 11.45 -7.86
CA ALA A 72 4.05 12.46 -8.26
C ALA A 72 5.06 11.95 -9.32
N TRP A 73 4.87 10.76 -9.88
CA TRP A 73 5.80 10.14 -10.85
C TRP A 73 7.24 9.94 -10.32
N ASN A 74 7.40 9.71 -9.02
CA ASN A 74 8.72 9.48 -8.43
C ASN A 74 9.15 8.01 -8.59
N LYS A 75 10.26 7.77 -9.30
CA LYS A 75 10.87 6.43 -9.50
C LYS A 75 11.10 5.69 -8.17
N ILE A 76 11.63 6.37 -7.15
CA ILE A 76 11.91 5.77 -5.84
C ILE A 76 10.61 5.32 -5.15
N ALA A 77 9.55 6.11 -5.28
CA ALA A 77 8.25 5.76 -4.71
C ALA A 77 7.62 4.52 -5.36
N MET A 78 7.82 4.32 -6.67
CA MET A 78 7.38 3.12 -7.38
C MET A 78 8.09 1.86 -6.88
N TYR A 79 9.41 1.93 -6.64
CA TYR A 79 10.15 0.83 -6.02
C TYR A 79 9.72 0.59 -4.57
N ALA A 80 9.56 1.66 -3.78
CA ALA A 80 9.09 1.57 -2.41
C ALA A 80 7.70 0.93 -2.32
N PHE A 81 6.83 1.17 -3.30
CA PHE A 81 5.50 0.57 -3.37
C PHE A 81 5.55 -0.96 -3.47
N ILE A 82 6.49 -1.51 -4.26
CA ILE A 82 6.72 -2.97 -4.34
C ILE A 82 7.27 -3.50 -3.01
N VAL A 83 8.29 -2.84 -2.46
CA VAL A 83 8.92 -3.27 -1.20
C VAL A 83 7.90 -3.30 -0.06
N LEU A 84 7.02 -2.30 0.01
CA LEU A 84 5.93 -2.26 1.00
C LEU A 84 4.94 -3.41 0.80
N ALA A 85 4.62 -3.78 -0.44
CA ALA A 85 3.77 -4.94 -0.71
C ALA A 85 4.41 -6.24 -0.19
N ILE A 86 5.72 -6.41 -0.35
CA ILE A 86 6.46 -7.57 0.17
C ILE A 86 6.43 -7.56 1.71
N ILE A 87 6.77 -6.43 2.34
CA ILE A 87 6.79 -6.32 3.82
C ILE A 87 5.41 -6.62 4.41
N LYS A 88 4.33 -6.09 3.82
CA LYS A 88 2.96 -6.35 4.27
C LYS A 88 2.63 -7.84 4.25
N ASN A 89 3.06 -8.57 3.22
CA ASN A 89 2.85 -10.01 3.13
C ASN A 89 3.68 -10.78 4.15
N ILE A 90 4.93 -10.38 4.41
CA ILE A 90 5.75 -10.97 5.48
C ILE A 90 5.03 -10.81 6.83
N VAL A 91 4.54 -9.61 7.13
CA VAL A 91 3.78 -9.34 8.35
C VAL A 91 2.50 -10.19 8.42
N ALA A 92 1.79 -10.34 7.30
CA ALA A 92 0.60 -11.19 7.22
C ALA A 92 0.94 -12.68 7.47
N PHE A 93 2.04 -13.19 6.91
CA PHE A 93 2.46 -14.57 7.14
C PHE A 93 2.89 -14.83 8.59
N VAL A 94 3.57 -13.86 9.21
CA VAL A 94 3.95 -13.99 10.63
C VAL A 94 2.71 -13.96 11.53
N SER A 95 1.69 -13.16 11.20
CA SER A 95 0.49 -13.01 12.04
C SER A 95 -0.55 -14.12 11.86
N SER A 96 -0.72 -14.62 10.63
CA SER A 96 -1.80 -15.56 10.26
C SER A 96 -1.30 -16.95 9.84
N GLY A 97 0.02 -17.15 9.79
CA GLY A 97 0.64 -18.41 9.41
C GLY A 97 0.73 -18.62 7.89
N PHE A 98 1.50 -19.62 7.50
CA PHE A 98 1.70 -20.00 6.10
C PHE A 98 0.63 -20.98 5.65
N THR A 99 -0.43 -20.47 5.03
CA THR A 99 -1.53 -21.26 4.46
C THR A 99 -1.57 -21.09 2.95
N LEU A 100 -2.12 -22.08 2.22
CA LEU A 100 -2.24 -22.00 0.76
C LEU A 100 -3.00 -20.75 0.31
N GLY A 101 -4.06 -20.38 1.03
CA GLY A 101 -4.82 -19.15 0.76
C GLY A 101 -3.96 -17.89 0.91
N ASN A 102 -3.19 -17.79 1.99
CA ASN A 102 -2.27 -16.67 2.20
C ASN A 102 -1.17 -16.61 1.13
N SER A 103 -0.65 -17.77 0.70
CA SER A 103 0.37 -17.83 -0.36
C SER A 103 -0.16 -17.33 -1.71
N ILE A 104 -1.37 -17.75 -2.11
CA ILE A 104 -2.00 -17.27 -3.35
C ILE A 104 -2.24 -15.75 -3.28
N TRP A 105 -2.74 -15.27 -2.14
CA TRP A 105 -2.96 -13.84 -1.94
C TRP A 105 -1.66 -13.03 -1.99
N ALA A 106 -0.55 -13.57 -1.47
CA ALA A 106 0.74 -12.91 -1.53
C ALA A 106 1.26 -12.74 -2.97
N VAL A 107 1.08 -13.74 -3.83
CA VAL A 107 1.46 -13.64 -5.25
C VAL A 107 0.70 -12.50 -5.93
N ILE A 108 -0.62 -12.41 -5.71
CA ILE A 108 -1.46 -11.37 -6.30
C ILE A 108 -1.08 -9.98 -5.76
N SER A 109 -0.97 -9.87 -4.44
CA SER A 109 -0.73 -8.60 -3.76
C SER A 109 0.68 -8.05 -3.96
N ILE A 110 1.66 -8.87 -4.37
CA ILE A 110 2.99 -8.43 -4.81
C ILE A 110 3.02 -8.20 -6.33
N GLY A 111 2.39 -9.09 -7.09
CA GLY A 111 2.40 -9.05 -8.55
C GLY A 111 1.74 -7.81 -9.14
N ILE A 112 0.60 -7.38 -8.59
CA ILE A 112 -0.11 -6.19 -9.09
C ILE A 112 0.75 -4.91 -8.90
N PRO A 113 1.28 -4.60 -7.68
CA PRO A 113 2.20 -3.48 -7.50
C PRO A 113 3.44 -3.54 -8.39
N ALA A 114 4.01 -4.73 -8.60
CA ALA A 114 5.17 -4.91 -9.48
C ALA A 114 4.85 -4.58 -10.94
N LEU A 115 3.72 -5.06 -11.46
CA LEU A 115 3.25 -4.76 -12.81
C LEU A 115 2.97 -3.27 -13.00
N ILE A 116 2.33 -2.63 -12.02
CA ILE A 116 2.07 -1.19 -12.03
C ILE A 116 3.38 -0.41 -12.07
N ALA A 117 4.30 -0.70 -11.14
CA ALA A 117 5.59 -0.02 -11.07
C ALA A 117 6.39 -0.22 -12.36
N TYR A 118 6.46 -1.43 -12.91
CA TYR A 118 7.10 -1.70 -14.19
C TYR A 118 6.49 -0.87 -15.33
N THR A 119 5.17 -0.85 -15.44
CA THR A 119 4.45 -0.11 -16.50
C THR A 119 4.73 1.40 -16.40
N LEU A 120 4.69 1.97 -15.20
CA LEU A 120 4.94 3.39 -14.99
C LEU A 120 6.42 3.76 -15.21
N ILE A 121 7.36 2.93 -14.77
CA ILE A 121 8.80 3.14 -14.99
C ILE A 121 9.13 3.08 -16.49
N LYS A 122 8.58 2.10 -17.21
CA LYS A 122 8.78 1.96 -18.66
C LYS A 122 8.28 3.20 -19.41
N ARG A 123 7.08 3.68 -19.10
CA ARG A 123 6.54 4.92 -19.70
C ARG A 123 7.44 6.13 -19.45
N MET A 124 7.93 6.30 -18.22
CA MET A 124 8.87 7.39 -17.93
C MET A 124 10.18 7.28 -18.70
N SER A 125 10.67 6.08 -19.00
CA SER A 125 11.89 5.92 -19.80
C SER A 125 11.66 6.22 -21.28
N GLU A 126 10.49 5.90 -21.82
CA GLU A 126 10.13 6.17 -23.21
C GLU A 126 10.03 7.68 -23.46
N GLU A 127 9.37 8.43 -22.57
CA GLU A 127 9.29 9.90 -22.65
C GLU A 127 10.67 10.59 -22.57
N GLN A 128 11.59 10.07 -21.76
CA GLN A 128 12.96 10.61 -21.69
C GLN A 128 13.75 10.42 -22.99
N VAL A 129 13.39 9.44 -23.82
CA VAL A 129 14.02 9.26 -25.13
C VAL A 129 13.47 10.27 -26.14
N ASP A 130 12.15 10.51 -26.12
CA ASP A 130 11.48 11.44 -27.04
C ASP A 130 11.85 12.92 -26.78
N GLU A 131 12.13 13.32 -25.53
CA GLU A 131 12.60 14.68 -25.21
C GLU A 131 14.04 14.99 -25.69
N ASN A 132 14.82 13.96 -26.06
CA ASN A 132 16.23 14.11 -26.45
C ASN A 132 16.46 14.02 -27.97
N ILE A 133 15.40 13.99 -28.78
CA ILE A 133 15.43 13.99 -30.25
C ILE A 133 14.89 15.33 -30.76
#